data_AF-A0A2N5M4K1-F1
#
_entry.id   AF-A0A2N5M4K1-F1
#
_cell.length_a   1.000
_cell.length_b   1.000
_cell.length_c   1.000
_cell.angle_alpha   90.00
_cell.angle_beta   90.00
_cell.angle_gamma   90.00
#
_symmetry.space_group_name_H-M   'P 1'
#
loop_
_entity.id
_entity.type
_entity.pdbx_description
1 polymer ?
#
loop_
_entity_poly.entity_id
_entity_poly.type
_entity_poly.pdbx_seq_one_letter_code
_entity_poly.pdbx_strand_id
1 'polypeptide(L)'
;MGGQNSGRKSGSRVKKIIYLDGKMYKECRGPFCKGKPVLIEKMQNSYCKECFSEIRKGYKKDFFKYKIREVKNLAKKREMRKRICPVDKSISVLVKKQLEKQKGYCFYSGVKMENEINNIESWSVDRRNYKKGYVKGNIVICTNLTNKVKGIFEHSVYTGLNILENQYPVDKARSTMVSIFKEIINQVRLGNYSNNS
;
A
#
# COMPACT_ATOMS: atom_id res chain seq x y z
N MET A 1 -3.16 9.72 37.62
CA MET A 1 -3.43 8.96 36.38
C MET A 1 -3.39 9.94 35.20
N GLY A 2 -2.27 10.01 34.48
CA GLY A 2 -2.09 10.92 33.35
C GLY A 2 -1.52 10.16 32.17
N GLY A 3 -2.36 9.86 31.18
CA GLY A 3 -1.95 9.20 29.96
C GLY A 3 -0.98 10.09 29.17
N GLN A 4 0.28 9.67 29.10
CA GLN A 4 1.28 10.32 28.26
C GLN A 4 0.88 10.14 26.79
N ASN A 5 0.46 11.23 26.16
CA ASN A 5 0.27 11.30 24.72
C ASN A 5 1.59 10.92 24.03
N SER A 6 1.63 9.72 23.45
CA SER A 6 2.75 9.23 22.67
C SER A 6 3.05 10.19 21.52
N GLY A 7 4.18 10.89 21.64
CA GLY A 7 4.61 11.94 20.73
C GLY A 7 4.70 11.47 19.28
N ARG A 8 3.67 11.73 18.49
CA ARG A 8 3.78 11.80 17.02
C ARG A 8 4.59 13.05 16.68
N LYS A 9 5.91 12.88 16.53
CA LYS A 9 6.83 13.92 16.03
C LYS A 9 6.31 14.51 14.70
N SER A 10 5.78 15.74 14.78
CA SER A 10 5.94 16.92 13.91
C SER A 10 6.50 16.76 12.48
N GLY A 11 6.03 15.76 11.71
CA GLY A 11 6.23 15.69 10.24
C GLY A 11 4.98 16.07 9.44
N SER A 12 3.82 16.18 10.10
CA SER A 12 2.61 16.68 9.44
C SER A 12 2.74 18.19 9.36
N ARG A 13 3.02 18.76 8.17
CA ARG A 13 2.83 20.20 7.90
C ARG A 13 1.59 20.64 8.67
N VAL A 14 1.75 21.47 9.69
CA VAL A 14 0.64 21.96 10.51
C VAL A 14 -0.38 22.49 9.51
N LYS A 15 -1.49 21.76 9.37
CA LYS A 15 -2.49 22.06 8.35
C LYS A 15 -3.09 23.38 8.82
N LYS A 16 -2.99 24.44 8.03
CA LYS A 16 -3.62 25.73 8.34
C LYS A 16 -5.13 25.48 8.42
N ILE A 17 -5.64 25.42 9.65
CA ILE A 17 -7.06 25.33 9.95
C ILE A 17 -7.52 26.78 10.14
N ILE A 18 -8.61 27.13 9.47
CA ILE A 18 -9.21 28.46 9.52
C ILE A 18 -10.57 28.29 10.20
N TYR A 19 -10.87 29.13 11.18
CA TYR A 19 -12.16 29.14 11.88
C TYR A 19 -12.98 30.32 11.38
N LEU A 20 -14.17 30.06 10.85
CA LEU A 20 -15.13 31.08 10.37
C LEU A 20 -16.52 30.65 10.85
N ASP A 21 -17.23 31.55 11.53
CA ASP A 21 -18.61 31.34 12.00
C ASP A 21 -18.79 30.04 12.80
N GLY A 22 -17.85 29.74 13.69
CA GLY A 22 -17.86 28.51 14.51
C GLY A 22 -17.54 27.22 13.74
N LYS A 23 -17.22 27.31 12.44
CA LYS A 23 -16.91 26.16 11.58
C LYS A 23 -15.43 26.09 11.24
N MET A 24 -14.93 24.88 11.07
CA MET A 24 -13.54 24.62 10.71
C MET A 24 -13.38 24.43 9.20
N TYR A 25 -12.44 25.17 8.63
CA TYR A 25 -12.05 25.14 7.23
C TYR A 25 -10.59 24.75 7.10
N LYS A 26 -10.23 24.25 5.93
CA LYS A 26 -8.84 23.98 5.57
C LYS A 26 -8.64 24.21 4.08
N GLU A 27 -7.46 24.73 3.73
CA GLU A 27 -7.08 24.99 2.34
C GLU A 27 -7.03 23.68 1.54
N CYS A 28 -7.79 23.63 0.43
CA CYS A 28 -7.76 22.53 -0.51
C CYS A 28 -6.46 22.54 -1.32
N ARG A 29 -5.68 21.46 -1.26
CA ARG A 29 -4.43 21.30 -2.03
C ARG A 29 -4.64 20.79 -3.45
N GLY A 30 -5.89 20.79 -3.90
CA GLY A 30 -6.24 20.27 -5.21
C GLY A 30 -5.82 21.22 -6.32
N PRO A 31 -5.49 20.70 -7.51
CA PRO A 31 -5.00 21.50 -8.62
C PRO A 31 -6.04 22.52 -9.12
N PHE A 32 -7.33 22.24 -8.95
CA PHE A 32 -8.42 23.09 -9.43
C PHE A 32 -8.82 24.18 -8.42
N CYS A 33 -8.75 23.88 -7.12
CA CYS A 33 -9.19 24.82 -6.08
C CYS A 33 -8.14 25.85 -5.69
N LYS A 34 -6.87 25.72 -6.12
CA LYS A 34 -5.79 26.69 -5.87
C LYS A 34 -5.70 27.18 -4.41
N GLY A 35 -5.90 26.29 -3.43
CA GLY A 35 -5.81 26.65 -2.01
C GLY A 35 -7.09 27.21 -1.38
N LYS A 36 -8.23 27.27 -2.10
CA LYS A 36 -9.50 27.74 -1.52
C LYS A 36 -9.83 27.03 -0.20
N PRO A 37 -10.29 27.76 0.84
CA PRO A 37 -10.73 27.17 2.09
C PRO A 37 -11.99 26.34 1.87
N VAL A 38 -12.00 25.12 2.40
CA VAL A 38 -13.12 24.19 2.29
C VAL A 38 -13.44 23.67 3.69
N LEU A 39 -14.74 23.59 4.01
CA LEU A 39 -15.22 22.98 5.24
C LEU A 39 -14.59 21.60 5.44
N ILE A 40 -14.02 21.34 6.62
CA ILE A 40 -13.28 20.10 6.88
C ILE A 40 -14.14 18.86 6.64
N GLU A 41 -15.42 18.88 7.00
CA GLU A 41 -16.39 17.80 6.76
C GLU A 41 -16.59 17.48 5.26
N LYS A 42 -16.35 18.45 4.37
CA LYS A 42 -16.44 18.30 2.92
C LYS A 42 -15.09 17.94 2.29
N MET A 43 -14.06 17.70 3.10
CA MET A 43 -12.75 17.29 2.60
C MET A 43 -12.58 15.77 2.59
N GLN A 44 -11.90 15.28 1.56
CA GLN A 44 -11.36 13.93 1.52
C GLN A 44 -9.83 14.01 1.51
N ASN A 45 -9.20 13.56 2.59
CA ASN A 45 -7.77 13.74 2.86
C ASN A 45 -7.32 15.21 2.98
N SER A 46 -6.82 15.80 1.90
CA SER A 46 -6.36 17.19 1.82
C SER A 46 -6.93 17.92 0.61
N TYR A 47 -8.00 17.37 0.04
CA TYR A 47 -8.66 17.85 -1.15
C TYR A 47 -10.16 18.02 -0.85
N CYS A 48 -10.82 18.95 -1.52
CA CYS A 48 -12.28 18.93 -1.61
C CYS A 48 -12.75 17.72 -2.43
N LYS A 49 -14.05 17.38 -2.35
CA LYS A 49 -14.64 16.25 -3.08
C LYS A 49 -14.39 16.32 -4.59
N GLU A 50 -14.52 17.49 -5.20
CA GLU A 50 -14.30 17.70 -6.64
C GLU A 50 -12.86 17.42 -7.06
N CYS A 51 -11.89 18.09 -6.41
CA CYS A 51 -10.48 17.86 -6.70
C CYS A 51 -10.07 16.41 -6.45
N PHE A 52 -10.61 15.79 -5.39
CA PHE A 52 -10.35 14.38 -5.11
C PHE A 52 -10.89 13.47 -6.22
N SER A 53 -12.12 13.73 -6.69
CA SER A 53 -12.75 13.00 -7.79
C SER A 53 -11.92 13.06 -9.07
N GLU A 54 -11.50 14.26 -9.48
CA GLU A 54 -10.68 14.46 -10.69
C GLU A 54 -9.31 13.80 -10.59
N ILE A 55 -8.64 13.90 -9.44
CA ILE A 55 -7.39 13.17 -9.19
C ILE A 55 -7.62 11.66 -9.32
N ARG A 56 -8.73 11.14 -8.79
CA ARG A 56 -9.06 9.71 -8.86
C ARG A 56 -9.35 9.27 -10.30
N LYS A 57 -10.02 10.10 -11.12
CA LYS A 57 -10.18 9.85 -12.56
C LYS A 57 -8.82 9.76 -13.26
N GLY A 58 -7.90 10.66 -12.93
CA GLY A 58 -6.53 10.63 -13.46
C GLY A 58 -5.78 9.34 -13.11
N TYR A 59 -5.95 8.82 -11.89
CA TYR A 59 -5.37 7.52 -11.51
C TYR A 59 -5.99 6.35 -12.27
N LYS A 60 -7.31 6.39 -12.52
CA LYS A 60 -7.99 5.34 -13.32
C LYS A 60 -7.52 5.34 -14.77
N LYS A 61 -7.26 6.52 -15.36
CA LYS A 61 -6.79 6.68 -16.74
C LYS A 61 -5.42 6.04 -16.98
N ASP A 62 -4.53 6.07 -15.98
CA ASP A 62 -3.19 5.49 -16.08
C ASP A 62 -2.83 4.75 -14.78
N PHE A 63 -3.48 3.61 -14.59
CA PHE A 63 -3.31 2.76 -13.41
C PHE A 63 -1.84 2.33 -13.22
N PHE A 64 -1.14 2.05 -14.31
CA PHE A 64 0.25 1.66 -14.29
C PHE A 64 1.14 2.76 -13.72
N LYS A 65 1.03 3.99 -14.25
CA LYS A 65 1.80 5.14 -13.73
C LYS A 65 1.45 5.45 -12.28
N TYR A 66 0.18 5.31 -11.90
CA TYR A 66 -0.24 5.40 -10.50
C TYR A 66 0.53 4.40 -9.61
N LYS A 67 0.61 3.13 -10.01
CA LYS A 67 1.33 2.10 -9.26
C LYS A 67 2.84 2.31 -9.20
N ILE A 68 3.46 2.78 -10.29
CA ILE A 68 4.88 3.14 -10.26
C ILE A 68 5.15 4.30 -9.30
N ARG A 69 4.25 5.30 -9.25
CA ARG A 69 4.34 6.40 -8.27
C ARG A 69 4.18 5.88 -6.85
N GLU A 70 3.28 4.93 -6.61
CA GLU A 70 3.08 4.29 -5.30
C GLU A 70 4.38 3.63 -4.81
N VAL A 71 5.05 2.85 -5.66
CA VAL A 71 6.36 2.22 -5.34
C VAL A 71 7.40 3.25 -4.91
N LYS A 72 7.57 4.33 -5.69
CA LYS A 72 8.53 5.40 -5.38
C LYS A 72 8.20 6.09 -4.04
N ASN A 73 6.93 6.36 -3.78
CA ASN A 73 6.49 6.95 -2.52
C ASN A 73 6.73 6.02 -1.32
N LEU A 74 6.51 4.72 -1.49
CA LEU A 74 6.78 3.73 -0.44
C LEU A 74 8.27 3.60 -0.14
N ALA A 75 9.13 3.62 -1.16
CA ALA A 75 10.58 3.63 -0.99
C ALA A 75 11.04 4.88 -0.23
N LYS A 76 10.60 6.08 -0.65
CA LYS A 76 10.88 7.34 0.06
C LYS A 76 10.42 7.30 1.52
N LYS A 77 9.23 6.73 1.79
CA LYS A 77 8.73 6.52 3.17
C LYS A 77 9.59 5.59 4.00
N ARG A 78 10.31 4.64 3.39
CA ARG A 78 11.26 3.76 4.08
C ARG A 78 12.59 4.47 4.33
N GLU A 79 13.09 5.22 3.36
CA GLU A 79 14.29 6.06 3.50
C GLU A 79 14.13 7.08 4.63
N MET A 80 12.98 7.76 4.72
CA MET A 80 12.66 8.66 5.83
C MET A 80 12.67 7.97 7.21
N ARG A 81 12.51 6.65 7.25
CA ARG A 81 12.62 5.83 8.46
C ARG A 81 14.01 5.18 8.61
N LYS A 82 15.01 5.71 7.91
CA LYS A 82 16.39 5.22 7.89
C LYS A 82 16.51 3.74 7.45
N ARG A 83 15.61 3.28 6.57
CA ARG A 83 15.67 1.93 5.98
C ARG A 83 16.12 2.03 4.52
N ILE A 84 17.16 1.27 4.18
CA ILE A 84 17.70 1.19 2.81
C ILE A 84 16.63 0.58 1.89
N CYS A 85 16.19 1.34 0.88
CA CYS A 85 15.19 0.87 -0.08
C CYS A 85 15.43 1.48 -1.46
N PRO A 86 16.57 1.17 -2.12
CA PRO A 86 16.85 1.70 -3.44
C PRO A 86 15.76 1.32 -4.43
N VAL A 87 15.47 2.22 -5.36
CA VAL A 87 14.54 1.98 -6.47
C VAL A 87 15.34 2.01 -7.75
N ASP A 88 15.25 0.94 -8.53
CA ASP A 88 15.89 0.87 -9.85
C ASP A 88 15.37 2.00 -10.75
N LYS A 89 16.29 2.67 -11.46
CA LYS A 89 15.92 3.74 -12.42
C LYS A 89 14.95 3.21 -13.48
N SER A 90 15.07 1.93 -13.82
CA SER A 90 14.23 1.21 -14.79
C SER A 90 13.03 0.50 -14.14
N ILE A 91 12.60 0.88 -12.94
CA ILE A 91 11.51 0.19 -12.21
C ILE A 91 10.22 0.01 -13.04
N SER A 92 9.87 0.97 -13.89
CA SER A 92 8.73 0.83 -14.81
C SER A 92 8.89 -0.34 -15.78
N VAL A 93 10.08 -0.49 -16.38
CA VAL A 93 10.40 -1.61 -17.28
C VAL A 93 10.39 -2.93 -16.53
N LEU A 94 10.96 -2.98 -15.32
CA LEU A 94 10.98 -4.19 -14.51
C LEU A 94 9.56 -4.65 -14.13
N VAL A 95 8.68 -3.73 -13.75
CA VAL A 95 7.28 -4.04 -13.41
C VAL A 95 6.52 -4.54 -14.65
N LYS A 96 6.69 -3.91 -15.82
CA LYS A 96 6.08 -4.39 -17.07
C LYS A 96 6.51 -5.82 -17.40
N LYS A 97 7.82 -6.09 -17.37
CA LYS A 97 8.37 -7.43 -17.62
C LYS A 97 7.80 -8.48 -16.66
N GLN A 98 7.59 -8.13 -15.38
CA GLN A 98 6.99 -9.07 -14.43
C GLN A 98 5.49 -9.27 -14.65
N LEU A 99 4.73 -8.22 -15.01
CA LEU A 99 3.33 -8.37 -15.38
C LEU A 99 3.17 -9.31 -16.59
N GLU A 100 3.99 -9.15 -17.61
CA GLU A 100 4.05 -10.02 -18.79
C GLU A 100 4.41 -11.46 -18.42
N LYS A 101 5.51 -11.65 -17.67
CA LYS A 101 5.97 -12.96 -17.22
C LYS A 101 4.90 -13.70 -16.41
N GLN A 102 4.19 -12.99 -15.55
CA GLN A 102 3.16 -13.56 -14.68
C GLN A 102 1.78 -13.66 -15.35
N LYS A 103 1.62 -13.16 -16.59
CA LYS A 103 0.37 -13.20 -17.36
C LYS A 103 -0.85 -12.66 -16.59
N GLY A 104 -0.63 -11.65 -15.75
CA GLY A 104 -1.69 -11.05 -14.93
C GLY A 104 -2.10 -11.83 -13.67
N TYR A 105 -1.37 -12.88 -13.28
CA TYR A 105 -1.65 -13.65 -12.06
C TYR A 105 -0.71 -13.27 -10.91
N CYS A 106 -1.23 -13.35 -9.68
CA CYS A 106 -0.48 -13.09 -8.45
C CYS A 106 0.64 -14.12 -8.27
N PHE A 107 1.87 -13.65 -8.01
CA PHE A 107 3.03 -14.52 -7.81
C PHE A 107 2.87 -15.53 -6.66
N TYR A 108 2.18 -15.14 -5.59
CA TYR A 108 2.05 -15.97 -4.38
C TYR A 108 0.79 -16.83 -4.38
N SER A 109 -0.37 -16.28 -4.75
CA SER A 109 -1.65 -17.01 -4.64
C SER A 109 -2.13 -17.63 -5.96
N GLY A 110 -1.58 -17.19 -7.10
CA GLY A 110 -2.08 -17.56 -8.42
C GLY A 110 -3.44 -16.95 -8.77
N VAL A 111 -3.98 -16.03 -7.96
CA VAL A 111 -5.25 -15.34 -8.25
C VAL A 111 -5.04 -14.31 -9.37
N LYS A 112 -6.01 -14.20 -10.27
CA LYS A 112 -6.00 -13.21 -11.36
C LYS A 112 -6.05 -11.81 -10.75
N MET A 113 -5.17 -10.93 -11.19
CA MET A 113 -5.06 -9.57 -10.67
C MET A 113 -5.84 -8.58 -11.52
N GLU A 114 -6.28 -7.50 -10.87
CA GLU A 114 -7.09 -6.47 -11.52
C GLU A 114 -6.37 -5.11 -11.62
N ASN A 115 -6.86 -4.27 -12.52
CA ASN A 115 -6.37 -2.90 -12.74
C ASN A 115 -7.32 -1.86 -12.14
N GLU A 116 -7.81 -2.13 -10.92
CA GLU A 116 -8.74 -1.25 -10.21
C GLU A 116 -8.08 -0.56 -9.01
N ILE A 117 -8.55 0.63 -8.66
CA ILE A 117 -8.04 1.35 -7.49
C ILE A 117 -8.87 0.98 -6.27
N ASN A 118 -8.19 0.68 -5.16
CA ASN A 118 -8.76 0.28 -3.87
C ASN A 118 -9.41 -1.11 -3.86
N ASN A 119 -9.25 -1.91 -4.91
CA ASN A 119 -9.68 -3.30 -4.90
C ASN A 119 -8.55 -4.21 -4.37
N ILE A 120 -8.95 -5.21 -3.59
CA ILE A 120 -8.05 -6.12 -2.87
C ILE A 120 -7.26 -7.04 -3.80
N GLU A 121 -7.82 -7.36 -4.97
CA GLU A 121 -7.22 -8.18 -6.02
C GLU A 121 -6.40 -7.35 -7.01
N SER A 122 -6.46 -6.03 -6.88
CA SER A 122 -5.65 -5.17 -7.73
C SER A 122 -4.18 -5.35 -7.45
N TRP A 123 -3.37 -5.29 -8.49
CA TRP A 123 -1.97 -5.65 -8.35
C TRP A 123 -1.16 -4.61 -7.56
N SER A 124 -0.09 -5.09 -6.96
CA SER A 124 0.87 -4.39 -6.12
C SER A 124 2.26 -4.92 -6.43
N VAL A 125 3.27 -4.06 -6.30
CA VAL A 125 4.68 -4.47 -6.43
C VAL A 125 5.20 -4.82 -5.04
N ASP A 126 5.59 -6.07 -4.84
CA ASP A 126 6.22 -6.52 -3.61
C ASP A 126 7.71 -6.80 -3.82
N ARG A 127 8.46 -6.76 -2.72
CA ARG A 127 9.89 -7.08 -2.63
C ARG A 127 10.01 -8.50 -2.08
N ARG A 128 10.51 -9.44 -2.89
CA ARG A 128 10.72 -10.84 -2.50
C ARG A 128 11.52 -10.94 -1.21
N ASN A 129 12.62 -10.18 -1.13
CA ASN A 129 13.37 -9.96 0.09
C ASN A 129 13.16 -8.51 0.55
N TYR A 130 12.54 -8.34 1.72
CA TYR A 130 12.22 -7.02 2.28
C TYR A 130 13.47 -6.23 2.75
N LYS A 131 14.62 -6.87 2.93
CA LYS A 131 15.90 -6.22 3.26
C LYS A 131 16.52 -5.53 2.04
N LYS A 132 16.09 -5.91 0.82
CA LYS A 132 16.54 -5.32 -0.45
C LYS A 132 15.52 -4.28 -0.96
N GLY A 133 15.96 -3.43 -1.90
CA GLY A 133 15.13 -2.42 -2.55
C GLY A 133 14.22 -2.97 -3.66
N TYR A 134 13.58 -2.07 -4.39
CA TYR A 134 12.84 -2.37 -5.62
C TYR A 134 13.81 -2.44 -6.80
N VAL A 135 14.58 -3.53 -6.86
CA VAL A 135 15.66 -3.74 -7.83
C VAL A 135 15.41 -4.97 -8.69
N LYS A 136 16.09 -5.06 -9.84
CA LYS A 136 16.05 -6.24 -10.73
C LYS A 136 16.28 -7.52 -9.92
N GLY A 137 15.43 -8.53 -10.16
CA GLY A 137 15.49 -9.83 -9.47
C GLY A 137 14.85 -9.86 -8.07
N ASN A 138 14.57 -8.71 -7.44
CA ASN A 138 13.96 -8.65 -6.10
C ASN A 138 12.48 -8.25 -6.10
N ILE A 139 11.87 -8.00 -7.25
CA ILE A 139 10.44 -7.62 -7.33
C ILE A 139 9.57 -8.74 -7.90
N VAL A 140 8.34 -8.81 -7.41
CA VAL A 140 7.24 -9.63 -7.94
C VAL A 140 5.95 -8.82 -7.94
N ILE A 141 4.98 -9.24 -8.74
CA ILE A 141 3.65 -8.65 -8.75
C ILE A 141 2.70 -9.55 -7.96
N CYS A 142 1.95 -8.99 -7.03
CA CYS A 142 0.97 -9.73 -6.24
C CYS A 142 -0.29 -8.88 -6.05
N THR A 143 -1.35 -9.44 -5.45
CA THR A 143 -2.53 -8.63 -5.11
C THR A 143 -2.22 -7.72 -3.92
N ASN A 144 -2.95 -6.62 -3.77
CA ASN A 144 -2.85 -5.75 -2.59
C ASN A 144 -3.10 -6.54 -1.29
N LEU A 145 -4.07 -7.47 -1.31
CA LEU A 145 -4.37 -8.33 -0.16
C LEU A 145 -3.17 -9.20 0.23
N THR A 146 -2.60 -9.93 -0.74
CA THR A 146 -1.43 -10.78 -0.48
C THR A 146 -0.26 -9.97 0.05
N ASN A 147 0.00 -8.78 -0.50
CA ASN A 147 1.08 -7.91 -0.03
C ASN A 147 0.86 -7.44 1.43
N LYS A 148 -0.39 -7.09 1.79
CA LYS A 148 -0.75 -6.72 3.17
C LYS A 148 -0.57 -7.90 4.13
N VAL A 149 -1.11 -9.06 3.76
CA VAL A 149 -1.03 -10.27 4.56
C VAL A 149 0.42 -10.72 4.72
N LYS A 150 1.25 -10.65 3.67
CA LYS A 150 2.71 -10.85 3.78
C LYS A 150 3.34 -9.86 4.77
N GLY A 151 2.94 -8.58 4.77
CA GLY A 151 3.43 -7.61 5.74
C GLY A 151 3.06 -7.94 7.19
N ILE A 152 1.87 -8.52 7.42
CA ILE A 152 1.43 -9.01 8.74
C ILE A 152 2.27 -10.22 9.13
N PHE A 153 2.41 -11.20 8.23
CA PHE A 153 3.20 -12.39 8.48
C PHE A 153 4.68 -12.07 8.68
N GLU A 154 5.32 -11.25 7.84
CA GLU A 154 6.72 -10.86 8.06
C GLU A 154 6.93 -10.16 9.41
N HIS A 155 5.92 -9.42 9.92
CA HIS A 155 5.97 -8.84 11.26
C HIS A 155 5.75 -9.89 12.35
N SER A 156 4.82 -10.84 12.17
CA SER A 156 4.52 -11.89 13.15
C SER A 156 5.59 -12.99 13.19
N VAL A 157 6.16 -13.31 12.03
CA VAL A 157 7.33 -14.14 11.80
C VAL A 157 8.58 -13.46 12.38
N TYR A 158 8.74 -12.14 12.32
CA TYR A 158 9.84 -11.51 13.06
C TYR A 158 9.69 -11.62 14.58
N THR A 159 8.45 -11.69 15.09
CA THR A 159 8.18 -11.95 16.51
C THR A 159 8.16 -13.45 16.87
N GLY A 160 8.01 -14.36 15.89
CA GLY A 160 7.83 -15.80 16.12
C GLY A 160 8.92 -16.73 15.56
N LEU A 161 9.65 -16.37 14.50
CA LEU A 161 10.72 -17.16 13.88
C LEU A 161 12.09 -17.03 14.55
N ASN A 162 12.23 -16.23 15.62
CA ASN A 162 13.32 -16.46 16.57
C ASN A 162 13.19 -17.84 17.27
N ILE A 163 12.10 -18.59 17.04
CA ILE A 163 11.83 -19.89 17.67
C ILE A 163 11.98 -21.08 16.70
N LEU A 164 11.95 -20.91 15.37
CA LEU A 164 11.76 -22.06 14.45
C LEU A 164 12.67 -22.15 13.20
N GLU A 165 13.78 -21.41 13.13
CA GLU A 165 14.66 -21.41 11.93
C GLU A 165 15.41 -22.73 11.65
N ASN A 166 15.17 -23.83 12.35
CA ASN A 166 15.93 -25.09 12.19
C ASN A 166 15.18 -26.30 11.57
N GLN A 167 13.97 -26.19 11.00
CA GLN A 167 13.23 -27.44 10.70
C GLN A 167 12.37 -27.60 9.43
N TYR A 168 12.22 -26.62 8.52
CA TYR A 168 11.31 -26.83 7.36
C TYR A 168 11.90 -26.46 5.99
N PRO A 169 11.84 -27.38 4.99
CA PRO A 169 12.25 -27.09 3.62
C PRO A 169 11.30 -26.10 2.93
N VAL A 170 11.91 -25.13 2.24
CA VAL A 170 11.28 -23.93 1.65
C VAL A 170 10.10 -24.23 0.71
N ASP A 171 10.12 -25.38 0.03
CA ASP A 171 9.11 -25.74 -0.96
C ASP A 171 7.76 -26.14 -0.34
N LYS A 172 7.79 -26.77 0.85
CA LYS A 172 6.57 -27.16 1.58
C LYS A 172 5.90 -25.96 2.24
N ALA A 173 6.70 -25.02 2.75
CA ALA A 173 6.20 -23.75 3.28
C ALA A 173 5.48 -22.92 2.19
N ARG A 174 5.94 -22.99 0.94
CA ARG A 174 5.34 -22.26 -0.18
C ARG A 174 3.96 -22.81 -0.57
N SER A 175 3.77 -24.13 -0.61
CA SER A 175 2.46 -24.71 -0.92
C SER A 175 1.46 -24.44 0.20
N THR A 176 1.87 -24.56 1.46
CA THR A 176 1.04 -24.20 2.63
C THR A 176 0.64 -22.72 2.60
N MET A 177 1.58 -21.82 2.31
CA MET A 177 1.29 -20.39 2.16
C MET A 177 0.27 -20.14 1.04
N VAL A 178 0.42 -20.76 -0.13
CA VAL A 178 -0.54 -20.63 -1.24
C VAL A 178 -1.95 -21.03 -0.79
N SER A 179 -2.09 -22.15 -0.08
CA SER A 179 -3.38 -22.62 0.45
C SER A 179 -3.97 -21.66 1.47
N ILE A 180 -3.16 -21.17 2.43
CA ILE A 180 -3.58 -20.16 3.41
C ILE A 180 -4.04 -18.88 2.71
N PHE A 181 -3.29 -18.38 1.72
CA PHE A 181 -3.68 -17.18 0.98
C PHE A 181 -5.00 -17.37 0.23
N LYS A 182 -5.20 -18.53 -0.42
CA LYS A 182 -6.46 -18.84 -1.11
C LYS A 182 -7.63 -18.88 -0.13
N GLU A 183 -7.44 -19.50 1.03
CA GLU A 183 -8.48 -19.57 2.05
C GLU A 183 -8.83 -18.19 2.60
N ILE A 184 -7.83 -17.37 2.96
CA ILE A 184 -8.06 -15.97 3.39
C ILE A 184 -8.81 -15.17 2.33
N ILE A 185 -8.42 -15.30 1.05
CA ILE A 185 -9.10 -14.62 -0.06
C ILE A 185 -10.57 -15.06 -0.15
N ASN A 186 -10.84 -16.36 -0.05
CA ASN A 186 -12.21 -16.89 -0.07
C ASN A 186 -13.04 -16.38 1.11
N GLN A 187 -12.49 -16.38 2.32
CA GLN A 187 -13.17 -15.86 3.52
C GLN A 187 -13.49 -14.36 3.38
N VAL A 188 -12.57 -13.57 2.81
CA VAL A 188 -12.80 -12.15 2.53
C VAL A 188 -13.89 -11.95 1.47
N ARG A 189 -13.90 -12.77 0.41
CA ARG A 189 -14.94 -12.71 -0.65
C ARG A 189 -16.33 -13.05 -0.13
N LEU A 190 -16.43 -14.01 0.78
CA LEU A 190 -17.70 -14.42 1.42
C LEU A 190 -18.22 -13.38 2.42
N GLY A 191 -17.50 -12.28 2.66
CA GLY A 191 -17.90 -11.27 3.65
C GLY A 191 -17.70 -11.72 5.11
N ASN A 192 -17.04 -12.85 5.33
CA ASN A 192 -16.83 -13.43 6.67
C ASN A 192 -15.79 -12.67 7.51
N TYR A 193 -15.12 -11.67 6.93
CA TYR A 193 -14.30 -10.71 7.66
C TYR A 193 -15.05 -9.38 7.78
N SER A 194 -15.83 -9.23 8.85
CA SER A 194 -16.29 -7.92 9.29
C SER A 194 -15.09 -7.10 9.79
N ASN A 195 -14.93 -5.89 9.27
CA ASN A 195 -13.94 -4.95 9.81
C ASN A 195 -14.41 -4.54 11.21
N ASN A 196 -13.91 -5.22 12.25
CA ASN A 196 -13.85 -4.62 13.58
C ASN A 196 -12.73 -3.60 13.56
N SER A 197 -13.09 -2.35 13.26
CA SER A 197 -12.26 -1.15 13.48
C SER A 197 -13.16 0.03 13.78
#